data_AF-A0AAF5PSL2-F1
#
_entry.id   AF-A0AAF5PSL2-F1
#
_cell.length_a   1.000
_cell.length_b   1.000
_cell.length_c   1.000
_cell.angle_alpha   90.00
_cell.angle_beta   90.00
_cell.angle_gamma   90.00
#
_symmetry.space_group_name_H-M   'P 1'
#
loop_
_entity.id
_entity.type
_entity.pdbx_description
1 polymer ?
#
loop_
_entity_poly.entity_id
_entity_poly.type
_entity_poly.pdbx_seq_one_letter_code
_entity_poly.pdbx_strand_id
1 'polypeptide(L)'
;MIIKEFRILMPLEMDEYYRGQLFAVSETSKNETGGGDGVLVLENDDFTSTTVRPGHSITGIYTHKIYRTKSKSPWALRKIFPDAAFVLHEECWNAFPYCKTVIKALDLSPTLLKKREVIIIDIYDDSLLKKSDITPETDVREFKSKKTGRGKLPKDWIETTKPVMCCYKVVQVHFKMFGFQTMVEHVLQRQYPRIFAKFNRELYCWTDRWYDMTIEDIKKMEREATEELKKQIAEPEKRGTVCDVDDKGTT
;
A
#
# COMPACT_ATOMS: atom_id res chain seq x y z
N MET A 1 10.42 18.38 -0.61
CA MET A 1 10.52 16.99 -1.06
C MET A 1 10.70 16.13 0.17
N ILE A 2 9.73 15.28 0.44
CA ILE A 2 9.79 14.32 1.54
C ILE A 2 10.25 12.98 1.00
N ILE A 3 11.13 12.31 1.72
CA ILE A 3 11.53 10.93 1.44
C ILE A 3 11.34 10.13 2.72
N LYS A 4 10.52 9.07 2.64
CA LYS A 4 10.32 8.13 3.74
C LYS A 4 10.58 6.71 3.27
N GLU A 5 11.26 5.93 4.09
CA GLU A 5 11.46 4.49 3.91
C GLU A 5 10.62 3.74 4.94
N PHE A 6 9.64 2.99 4.47
CA PHE A 6 8.81 2.12 5.30
C PHE A 6 9.39 0.71 5.26
N ARG A 7 9.68 0.15 6.42
CA ARG A 7 10.15 -1.23 6.58
C ARG A 7 9.02 -2.03 7.21
N ILE A 8 8.38 -2.86 6.41
CA ILE A 8 7.20 -3.62 6.82
C ILE A 8 7.62 -5.06 7.08
N LEU A 9 7.52 -5.49 8.34
CA LEU A 9 7.84 -6.85 8.74
C LEU A 9 6.63 -7.75 8.50
N MET A 10 6.84 -8.92 7.90
CA MET A 10 5.76 -9.87 7.59
C MET A 10 6.16 -11.31 7.95
N PRO A 11 5.26 -12.09 8.56
CA PRO A 11 5.48 -13.50 8.88
C PRO A 11 5.17 -14.43 7.68
N LEU A 12 5.78 -14.14 6.54
CA LEU A 12 5.58 -14.83 5.26
C LEU A 12 6.93 -15.11 4.59
N GLU A 13 6.99 -16.13 3.74
CA GLU A 13 8.07 -16.28 2.76
C GLU A 13 7.98 -15.19 1.69
N MET A 14 9.07 -14.99 0.95
CA MET A 14 9.14 -13.99 -0.11
C MET A 14 8.11 -14.26 -1.23
N ASP A 15 8.01 -15.48 -1.73
CA ASP A 15 7.07 -15.85 -2.81
C ASP A 15 5.60 -15.76 -2.35
N GLU A 16 5.34 -16.09 -1.08
CA GLU A 16 4.03 -15.93 -0.47
C GLU A 16 3.64 -14.45 -0.36
N TYR A 17 4.56 -13.60 0.12
CA TYR A 17 4.32 -12.15 0.17
C TYR A 17 4.03 -11.58 -1.22
N TYR A 18 4.75 -12.03 -2.24
CA TYR A 18 4.49 -11.60 -3.61
C TYR A 18 3.07 -11.92 -4.07
N ARG A 19 2.64 -13.17 -3.89
CA ARG A 19 1.28 -13.61 -4.23
C ARG A 19 0.21 -12.87 -3.41
N GLY A 20 0.39 -12.83 -2.09
CA GLY A 20 -0.53 -12.17 -1.18
C GLY A 20 -0.66 -10.67 -1.44
N GLN A 21 0.45 -10.00 -1.79
CA GLN A 21 0.44 -8.58 -2.13
C GLN A 21 -0.41 -8.28 -3.36
N LEU A 22 -0.26 -9.02 -4.45
CA LEU A 22 -1.02 -8.81 -5.67
C LEU A 22 -2.53 -9.05 -5.45
N PHE A 23 -2.86 -10.11 -4.71
CA PHE A 23 -4.24 -10.38 -4.28
C PHE A 23 -4.80 -9.23 -3.44
N ALA A 24 -4.08 -8.82 -2.39
CA ALA A 24 -4.53 -7.77 -1.50
C ALA A 24 -4.68 -6.43 -2.22
N VAL A 25 -3.79 -6.09 -3.18
CA VAL A 25 -3.94 -4.88 -4.01
C VAL A 25 -5.26 -4.91 -4.78
N SER A 26 -5.61 -6.05 -5.38
CA SER A 26 -6.87 -6.19 -6.12
C SER A 26 -8.09 -6.01 -5.21
N GLU A 27 -8.10 -6.68 -4.06
CA GLU A 27 -9.19 -6.59 -3.07
C GLU A 27 -9.34 -5.20 -2.47
N THR A 28 -8.24 -4.61 -1.99
CA THR A 28 -8.24 -3.25 -1.45
C THR A 28 -8.68 -2.25 -2.52
N SER A 29 -8.26 -2.40 -3.78
CA SER A 29 -8.71 -1.49 -4.86
C SER A 29 -10.22 -1.53 -5.06
N LYS A 30 -10.85 -2.72 -4.98
CA LYS A 30 -12.31 -2.87 -5.08
C LYS A 30 -13.02 -2.23 -3.90
N ASN A 31 -12.53 -2.47 -2.68
CA ASN A 31 -13.10 -1.89 -1.46
C ASN A 31 -12.98 -0.36 -1.43
N GLU A 32 -11.99 0.19 -2.14
CA GLU A 32 -11.72 1.62 -2.21
C GLU A 32 -12.31 2.30 -3.46
N THR A 33 -13.04 1.61 -4.33
CA THR A 33 -13.56 2.21 -5.57
C THR A 33 -15.09 2.29 -5.55
N GLY A 34 -15.62 3.46 -5.89
CA GLY A 34 -17.06 3.77 -5.87
C GLY A 34 -17.34 5.26 -5.71
N GLY A 35 -18.47 5.73 -6.24
CA GLY A 35 -18.95 7.10 -6.01
C GLY A 35 -18.07 8.17 -6.66
N GLY A 36 -17.44 7.85 -7.79
CA GLY A 36 -16.52 8.71 -8.54
C GLY A 36 -15.08 8.75 -8.02
N ASP A 37 -14.80 8.16 -6.85
CA ASP A 37 -13.47 8.00 -6.27
C ASP A 37 -12.98 6.54 -6.43
N GLY A 38 -11.67 6.32 -6.31
CA GLY A 38 -11.06 4.99 -6.38
C GLY A 38 -9.91 4.89 -7.35
N VAL A 39 -9.65 3.67 -7.81
CA VAL A 39 -8.49 3.31 -8.63
C VAL A 39 -8.91 3.04 -10.07
N LEU A 40 -8.24 3.68 -11.01
CA LEU A 40 -8.33 3.40 -12.43
C LEU A 40 -6.97 2.88 -12.92
N VAL A 41 -6.93 1.66 -13.45
CA VAL A 41 -5.72 1.12 -14.09
C VAL A 41 -5.71 1.57 -15.55
N LEU A 42 -4.69 2.33 -15.95
CA LEU A 42 -4.49 2.79 -17.32
C LEU A 42 -3.62 1.82 -18.12
N GLU A 43 -2.49 1.41 -17.54
CA GLU A 43 -1.51 0.52 -18.16
C GLU A 43 -1.11 -0.57 -17.17
N ASN A 44 -0.89 -1.79 -17.67
CA ASN A 44 -0.44 -2.96 -16.91
C ASN A 44 0.25 -3.93 -17.87
N ASP A 45 1.53 -3.68 -18.14
CA ASP A 45 2.28 -4.32 -19.21
C ASP A 45 3.62 -4.87 -18.71
N ASP A 46 4.09 -5.94 -19.34
CA ASP A 46 5.44 -6.45 -19.13
C ASP A 46 6.46 -5.39 -19.60
N PHE A 47 7.47 -5.12 -18.79
CA PHE A 47 8.58 -4.25 -19.18
C PHE A 47 9.92 -4.97 -19.07
N THR A 48 10.84 -4.59 -19.95
CA THR A 48 12.27 -4.84 -19.80
C THR A 48 12.97 -3.50 -19.80
N SER A 49 13.74 -3.19 -18.77
CA SER A 49 14.45 -1.91 -18.68
C SER A 49 15.86 -2.07 -18.17
N THR A 50 16.78 -1.35 -18.81
CA THR A 50 18.17 -1.13 -18.38
C THR A 50 18.34 0.21 -17.66
N THR A 51 17.30 1.04 -17.63
CA THR A 51 17.31 2.39 -17.05
C THR A 51 16.74 2.43 -15.64
N VAL A 52 15.80 1.53 -15.31
CA VAL A 52 15.25 1.40 -13.94
C VAL A 52 16.35 0.99 -12.96
N ARG A 53 17.35 0.24 -13.42
CA ARG A 53 18.56 -0.05 -12.66
C ARG A 53 19.80 0.09 -13.53
N PRO A 54 20.55 1.21 -13.41
CA PRO A 54 21.75 1.43 -14.21
C PRO A 54 22.70 0.23 -14.18
N GLY A 55 23.08 -0.25 -15.36
CA GLY A 55 24.00 -1.38 -15.54
C GLY A 55 23.37 -2.77 -15.33
N HIS A 56 22.05 -2.89 -15.16
CA HIS A 56 21.36 -4.18 -15.06
C HIS A 56 20.10 -4.17 -15.93
N SER A 57 19.92 -5.20 -16.75
CA SER A 57 18.63 -5.44 -17.40
C SER A 57 17.68 -6.07 -16.39
N ILE A 58 16.55 -5.41 -16.12
CA ILE A 58 15.50 -5.95 -15.24
C ILE A 58 14.21 -6.14 -16.04
N THR A 59 13.48 -7.20 -15.71
CA THR A 59 12.18 -7.53 -16.28
C THR A 59 11.14 -7.52 -15.18
N GLY A 60 9.94 -7.06 -15.48
CA GLY A 60 8.87 -6.98 -14.49
C GLY A 60 7.56 -6.49 -15.07
N ILE A 61 6.65 -6.05 -14.21
CA ILE A 61 5.37 -5.47 -14.59
C ILE A 61 5.40 -3.97 -14.35
N TYR A 62 5.05 -3.20 -15.38
CA TYR A 62 4.83 -1.78 -15.28
C TYR A 62 3.34 -1.52 -15.12
N THR A 63 2.97 -0.67 -14.17
CA THR A 63 1.58 -0.22 -14.01
C THR A 63 1.51 1.28 -13.95
N HIS A 64 0.51 1.84 -14.64
CA HIS A 64 0.10 3.24 -14.52
C HIS A 64 -1.32 3.28 -13.99
N LYS A 65 -1.51 3.85 -12.79
CA LYS A 65 -2.81 3.96 -12.14
C LYS A 65 -3.14 5.40 -11.82
N ILE A 66 -4.41 5.75 -11.96
CA ILE A 66 -4.97 7.00 -11.47
C ILE A 66 -5.78 6.72 -10.21
N TYR A 67 -5.45 7.42 -9.13
CA TYR A 67 -6.24 7.44 -7.91
C TYR A 67 -7.05 8.73 -7.85
N ARG A 68 -8.38 8.61 -7.81
CA ARG A 68 -9.30 9.72 -7.54
C ARG A 68 -9.67 9.70 -6.06
N THR A 69 -9.30 10.75 -5.35
CA THR A 69 -9.33 10.75 -3.87
C THR A 69 -10.05 11.96 -3.28
N LYS A 70 -10.81 12.71 -4.10
CA LYS A 70 -11.35 14.00 -3.68
C LYS A 70 -12.27 13.81 -2.49
N SER A 71 -13.27 12.94 -2.59
CA SER A 71 -14.25 12.75 -1.51
C SER A 71 -13.66 12.07 -0.28
N LYS A 72 -12.56 11.33 -0.45
CA LYS A 72 -11.76 10.70 0.61
C LYS A 72 -10.78 11.63 1.31
N SER A 73 -10.55 12.83 0.78
CA SER A 73 -9.60 13.80 1.35
C SER A 73 -10.23 14.68 2.43
N PRO A 74 -9.43 15.22 3.36
CA PRO A 74 -9.92 16.14 4.39
C PRO A 74 -10.79 17.26 3.82
N TRP A 75 -11.86 17.62 4.53
CA TRP A 75 -12.80 18.67 4.09
C TRP A 75 -12.09 20.01 3.83
N ALA A 76 -11.09 20.36 4.63
CA ALA A 76 -10.32 21.59 4.47
C ALA A 76 -9.58 21.60 3.13
N LEU A 77 -8.92 20.50 2.76
CA LEU A 77 -8.22 20.39 1.48
C LEU A 77 -9.20 20.50 0.31
N ARG A 78 -10.35 19.82 0.40
CA ARG A 78 -11.40 19.85 -0.65
C ARG A 78 -11.91 21.25 -0.97
N LYS A 79 -11.91 22.19 0.01
CA LYS A 79 -12.32 23.59 -0.23
C LYS A 79 -11.22 24.46 -0.81
N ILE A 80 -9.96 24.11 -0.56
CA ILE A 80 -8.79 24.92 -0.92
C ILE A 80 -8.30 24.56 -2.33
N PHE A 81 -8.34 23.28 -2.69
CA PHE A 81 -7.77 22.79 -3.94
C PHE A 81 -8.81 22.49 -5.01
N PRO A 82 -8.47 22.72 -6.29
CA PRO A 82 -9.30 22.29 -7.41
C PRO A 82 -9.35 20.77 -7.50
N ASP A 83 -10.39 20.24 -8.16
CA ASP A 83 -10.63 18.79 -8.30
C ASP A 83 -9.44 18.03 -8.89
N ALA A 84 -8.73 18.66 -9.83
CA ALA A 84 -7.53 18.09 -10.45
C ALA A 84 -6.41 17.78 -9.45
N ALA A 85 -6.34 18.46 -8.31
CA ALA A 85 -5.32 18.20 -7.28
C ALA A 85 -5.54 16.89 -6.52
N PHE A 86 -6.71 16.27 -6.65
CA PHE A 86 -7.07 15.00 -6.00
C PHE A 86 -6.98 13.79 -6.94
N VAL A 87 -6.43 14.02 -8.14
CA VAL A 87 -6.10 12.98 -9.12
C VAL A 87 -4.61 12.69 -8.98
N LEU A 88 -4.27 11.54 -8.43
CA LEU A 88 -2.89 11.10 -8.24
C LEU A 88 -2.54 10.09 -9.32
N HIS A 89 -1.40 10.28 -9.99
CA HIS A 89 -0.85 9.30 -10.91
C HIS A 89 0.19 8.46 -10.16
N GLU A 90 0.04 7.15 -10.19
CA GLU A 90 1.01 6.17 -9.72
C GLU A 90 1.60 5.44 -10.92
N GLU A 91 2.92 5.55 -11.08
CA GLU A 91 3.70 4.71 -11.98
C GLU A 91 4.53 3.75 -11.12
N CYS A 92 4.43 2.45 -11.40
CA CYS A 92 5.11 1.41 -10.61
C CYS A 92 5.77 0.38 -11.53
N TRP A 93 7.07 0.15 -11.33
CA TRP A 93 7.88 -0.87 -12.00
C TRP A 93 8.18 -2.00 -11.01
N ASN A 94 7.41 -3.08 -11.06
CA ASN A 94 7.53 -4.22 -10.15
C ASN A 94 8.41 -5.34 -10.75
N ALA A 95 9.63 -5.51 -10.25
CA ALA A 95 10.59 -6.56 -10.65
C ALA A 95 11.00 -7.45 -9.45
N PHE A 96 10.01 -8.13 -8.84
CA PHE A 96 10.22 -9.09 -7.75
C PHE A 96 11.19 -10.23 -8.14
N PRO A 97 12.08 -10.79 -7.26
CA PRO A 97 12.34 -10.52 -5.83
C PRO A 97 13.62 -9.68 -5.54
N TYR A 98 14.17 -8.92 -6.49
CA TYR A 98 15.58 -8.50 -6.46
C TYR A 98 16.10 -7.94 -5.11
N CYS A 99 17.04 -8.68 -4.48
CA CYS A 99 17.79 -8.32 -3.27
C CYS A 99 19.31 -8.56 -3.46
N LYS A 100 20.13 -7.50 -3.33
CA LYS A 100 21.55 -7.57 -2.95
C LYS A 100 21.75 -6.67 -1.73
N THR A 101 22.03 -7.27 -0.58
CA THR A 101 22.26 -6.57 0.68
C THR A 101 23.68 -5.99 0.75
N VAL A 102 23.80 -4.77 0.27
CA VAL A 102 24.51 -3.65 0.93
C VAL A 102 23.45 -2.55 0.94
N ILE A 103 23.25 -1.78 2.00
CA ILE A 103 22.19 -0.75 2.10
C ILE A 103 22.20 0.19 0.86
N LYS A 104 21.49 -0.23 -0.19
CA LYS A 104 21.34 0.31 -1.55
C LYS A 104 20.02 -0.21 -2.17
N ALA A 105 19.05 -0.64 -1.35
CA ALA A 105 17.84 -1.34 -1.79
C ALA A 105 16.96 -0.55 -2.78
N LEU A 106 17.22 0.75 -2.96
CA LEU A 106 16.37 1.67 -3.70
C LEU A 106 17.16 2.64 -4.59
N ASP A 107 18.45 2.33 -4.81
CA ASP A 107 19.42 3.14 -5.58
C ASP A 107 19.37 4.66 -5.30
N LEU A 108 18.95 5.03 -4.09
CA LEU A 108 18.93 6.41 -3.65
C LEU A 108 20.38 6.90 -3.58
N SER A 109 20.63 8.09 -4.13
CA SER A 109 21.95 8.71 -3.96
C SER A 109 22.29 8.85 -2.48
N PRO A 110 23.57 8.82 -2.07
CA PRO A 110 23.96 8.96 -0.67
C PRO A 110 23.35 10.19 0.01
N THR A 111 23.15 11.27 -0.75
CA THR A 111 22.51 12.51 -0.31
C THR A 111 21.02 12.32 0.02
N LEU A 112 20.29 11.55 -0.81
CA LEU A 112 18.88 11.25 -0.55
C LEU A 112 18.71 10.22 0.56
N LEU A 113 19.60 9.23 0.63
CA LEU A 113 19.62 8.24 1.72
C LEU A 113 19.74 8.91 3.09
N LYS A 114 20.59 9.93 3.23
CA LYS A 114 20.76 10.67 4.50
C LYS A 114 19.53 11.50 4.89
N LYS A 115 18.70 11.90 3.92
CA LYS A 115 17.50 12.72 4.16
C LYS A 115 16.26 11.89 4.48
N ARG A 116 16.31 10.58 4.30
CA ARG A 116 15.12 9.73 4.48
C ARG A 116 14.82 9.53 5.96
N GLU A 117 13.55 9.61 6.29
CA GLU A 117 13.03 9.15 7.57
C GLU A 117 12.67 7.66 7.44
N VAL A 118 13.18 6.82 8.35
CA VAL A 118 12.86 5.38 8.37
C VAL A 118 11.72 5.14 9.35
N ILE A 119 10.67 4.48 8.89
CA ILE A 119 9.50 4.09 9.68
C ILE A 119 9.39 2.57 9.65
N ILE A 120 9.39 1.95 10.83
CA ILE A 120 9.12 0.52 10.97
C ILE A 120 7.61 0.34 11.07
N ILE A 121 7.08 -0.59 10.29
CA ILE A 121 5.67 -0.99 10.34
C ILE A 121 5.62 -2.42 10.87
N ASP A 122 5.09 -2.54 12.08
CA ASP A 122 4.75 -3.81 12.70
C ASP A 122 3.24 -4.03 12.55
N ILE A 123 2.84 -5.10 11.88
CA ILE A 123 1.43 -5.44 11.67
C ILE A 123 0.71 -5.80 12.98
N TYR A 124 1.41 -6.03 14.08
CA TYR A 124 0.85 -6.22 15.43
C TYR A 124 0.54 -4.89 16.14
N ASP A 125 1.21 -3.80 15.77
CA ASP A 125 1.04 -2.49 16.43
C ASP A 125 -0.21 -1.75 15.91
N ASP A 126 -1.10 -1.39 16.81
CA ASP A 126 -2.32 -0.63 16.49
C ASP A 126 -2.12 0.88 16.53
N SER A 127 -0.96 1.38 16.99
CA SER A 127 -0.72 2.81 17.16
C SER A 127 -0.84 3.61 15.85
N LEU A 128 -0.64 2.94 14.71
CA LEU A 128 -0.73 3.51 13.37
C LEU A 128 -2.14 3.42 12.76
N LEU A 129 -3.08 2.76 13.44
CA LEU A 129 -4.41 2.43 12.92
C LEU A 129 -5.52 3.15 13.68
N LYS A 130 -6.65 3.39 13.00
CA LYS A 130 -7.90 3.75 13.67
C LYS A 130 -8.61 2.49 14.15
N LYS A 131 -9.44 2.60 15.18
CA LYS A 131 -10.30 1.48 15.64
C LYS A 131 -11.17 0.91 14.52
N SER A 132 -11.63 1.76 13.59
CA SER A 132 -12.42 1.36 12.42
C SER A 132 -11.63 0.55 11.38
N ASP A 133 -10.30 0.53 11.46
CA ASP A 133 -9.46 -0.25 10.54
C ASP A 133 -9.26 -1.70 11.00
N ILE A 134 -9.65 -2.02 12.24
CA ILE A 134 -9.45 -3.33 12.86
C ILE A 134 -10.82 -3.99 12.99
N THR A 135 -11.01 -5.08 12.25
CA THR A 135 -12.19 -5.94 12.38
C THR A 135 -11.78 -7.28 12.98
N PRO A 136 -12.72 -8.09 13.51
CA PRO A 136 -12.40 -9.43 14.00
C PRO A 136 -11.71 -10.31 12.95
N GLU A 137 -12.01 -10.10 11.66
CA GLU A 137 -11.42 -10.85 10.54
C GLU A 137 -10.03 -10.35 10.15
N THR A 138 -9.67 -9.12 10.52
CA THR A 138 -8.38 -8.50 10.18
C THR A 138 -7.46 -8.33 11.39
N ASP A 139 -7.86 -8.78 12.58
CA ASP A 139 -7.01 -8.76 13.77
C ASP A 139 -5.98 -9.90 13.75
N VAL A 140 -4.69 -9.56 13.60
CA VAL A 140 -3.57 -10.52 13.60
C VAL A 140 -3.42 -11.29 14.91
N ARG A 141 -3.98 -10.78 16.01
CA ARG A 141 -3.97 -11.41 17.33
C ARG A 141 -5.02 -12.49 17.45
N GLU A 142 -6.04 -12.46 16.60
CA GLU A 142 -7.15 -13.41 16.61
C GLU A 142 -7.15 -14.33 15.39
N PHE A 143 -6.65 -13.84 14.26
CA PHE A 143 -6.56 -14.60 13.02
C PHE A 143 -5.66 -15.84 13.17
N LYS A 144 -6.21 -16.98 12.74
CA LYS A 144 -5.48 -18.22 12.55
C LYS A 144 -5.87 -18.85 11.22
N SER A 145 -4.89 -18.99 10.34
CA SER A 145 -5.05 -19.61 9.02
C SER A 145 -5.39 -21.08 9.17
N LYS A 146 -6.47 -21.52 8.51
CA LYS A 146 -6.86 -22.93 8.42
C LYS A 146 -6.00 -23.70 7.41
N LYS A 147 -5.46 -23.01 6.40
CA LYS A 147 -4.65 -23.64 5.35
C LYS A 147 -3.20 -23.86 5.77
N THR A 148 -2.62 -22.91 6.49
CA THR A 148 -1.19 -22.93 6.86
C THR A 148 -0.95 -23.25 8.33
N GLY A 149 -1.98 -23.12 9.17
CA GLY A 149 -1.86 -23.21 10.62
C GLY A 149 -1.22 -21.98 11.29
N ARG A 150 -0.79 -20.97 10.52
CA ARG A 150 -0.16 -19.73 11.03
C ARG A 150 -1.15 -18.87 11.81
N GLY A 151 -0.62 -18.08 12.75
CA GLY A 151 -1.41 -17.28 13.69
C GLY A 151 -1.96 -18.11 14.86
N LYS A 152 -2.47 -17.51 15.93
CA LYS A 152 -2.52 -16.10 16.30
C LYS A 152 -1.12 -15.52 16.52
N LEU A 153 -0.87 -14.27 16.12
CA LEU A 153 0.45 -13.67 16.38
C LEU A 153 0.59 -13.30 17.86
N PRO A 154 1.68 -13.71 18.54
CA PRO A 154 1.99 -13.21 19.88
C PRO A 154 2.62 -11.81 19.80
N LYS A 155 2.77 -11.14 20.96
CA LYS A 155 3.34 -9.78 21.01
C LYS A 155 4.79 -9.72 20.52
N ASP A 156 5.55 -10.79 20.71
CA ASP A 156 6.94 -10.99 20.31
C ASP A 156 7.04 -11.83 19.02
N TRP A 157 6.06 -11.71 18.11
CA TRP A 157 5.99 -12.55 16.91
C TRP A 157 7.21 -12.40 15.99
N ILE A 158 7.87 -11.24 15.99
CA ILE A 158 9.05 -11.00 15.16
C ILE A 158 10.18 -11.98 15.53
N GLU A 159 10.35 -12.22 16.84
CA GLU A 159 11.31 -13.18 17.36
C GLU A 159 10.80 -14.63 17.26
N THR A 160 9.52 -14.86 17.63
CA THR A 160 8.97 -16.20 17.86
C THR A 160 8.34 -16.85 16.63
N THR A 161 7.99 -16.09 15.60
CA THR A 161 7.38 -16.61 14.36
C THR A 161 8.43 -16.75 13.27
N LYS A 162 8.28 -17.81 12.46
CA LYS A 162 9.04 -18.03 11.23
C LYS A 162 8.10 -18.55 10.14
N PRO A 163 8.31 -18.18 8.87
CA PRO A 163 9.34 -17.24 8.37
C PRO A 163 9.07 -15.78 8.73
N VAL A 164 10.07 -14.91 8.52
CA VAL A 164 9.92 -13.45 8.61
C VAL A 164 10.68 -12.79 7.45
N MET A 165 10.00 -11.93 6.70
CA MET A 165 10.56 -11.07 5.67
C MET A 165 10.41 -9.59 6.03
N CYS A 166 11.14 -8.71 5.34
CA CYS A 166 10.99 -7.26 5.45
C CYS A 166 10.82 -6.60 4.07
N CYS A 167 9.69 -5.92 3.86
CA CYS A 167 9.41 -5.16 2.64
C CYS A 167 9.89 -3.72 2.85
N TYR A 168 10.81 -3.27 1.99
CA TYR A 168 11.35 -1.92 2.02
C TYR A 168 10.65 -1.07 0.96
N LYS A 169 9.78 -0.15 1.38
CA LYS A 169 9.04 0.74 0.49
C LYS A 169 9.48 2.19 0.68
N VAL A 170 10.11 2.79 -0.31
CA VAL A 170 10.39 4.24 -0.28
C VAL A 170 9.32 5.02 -1.02
N VAL A 171 8.84 6.06 -0.34
CA VAL A 171 7.90 7.04 -0.88
C VAL A 171 8.61 8.37 -0.98
N GLN A 172 8.64 8.93 -2.19
CA GLN A 172 9.11 10.29 -2.45
C GLN A 172 7.90 11.15 -2.79
N VAL A 173 7.71 12.23 -2.04
CA VAL A 173 6.62 13.17 -2.28
C VAL A 173 7.21 14.49 -2.74
N HIS A 174 6.83 14.90 -3.95
CA HIS A 174 7.13 16.21 -4.50
C HIS A 174 5.87 17.07 -4.52
N PHE A 175 5.70 17.90 -3.50
CA PHE A 175 4.60 18.86 -3.43
C PHE A 175 5.15 20.29 -3.50
N LYS A 176 4.88 20.99 -4.60
CA LYS A 176 5.30 22.39 -4.83
C LYS A 176 4.08 23.29 -4.87
N MET A 177 3.59 23.68 -3.70
CA MET A 177 2.56 24.71 -3.59
C MET A 177 2.86 25.64 -2.42
N PHE A 178 2.97 26.93 -2.72
CA PHE A 178 3.26 27.95 -1.71
C PHE A 178 2.11 28.04 -0.69
N GLY A 179 2.45 28.02 0.60
CA GLY A 179 1.49 28.14 1.70
C GLY A 179 0.82 26.85 2.20
N PHE A 180 0.93 25.72 1.46
CA PHE A 180 0.25 24.46 1.83
C PHE A 180 1.16 23.26 2.05
N GLN A 181 2.48 23.43 1.88
CA GLN A 181 3.45 22.35 2.00
C GLN A 181 3.34 21.63 3.36
N THR A 182 3.47 22.33 4.49
CA THR A 182 3.43 21.72 5.83
C THR A 182 2.13 20.97 6.12
N MET A 183 0.98 21.48 5.64
CA MET A 183 -0.32 20.84 5.83
C MET A 183 -0.40 19.51 5.07
N VAL A 184 -0.02 19.50 3.79
CA VAL A 184 -0.03 18.29 2.96
C VAL A 184 0.99 17.28 3.45
N GLU A 185 2.18 17.75 3.83
CA GLU A 185 3.22 16.93 4.45
C GLU A 185 2.67 16.24 5.71
N HIS A 186 2.01 16.95 6.62
CA HIS A 186 1.42 16.36 7.83
C HIS A 186 0.37 15.29 7.52
N VAL A 187 -0.50 15.53 6.51
CA VAL A 187 -1.49 14.53 6.08
C VAL A 187 -0.78 13.27 5.59
N LEU A 188 0.19 13.40 4.68
CA LEU A 188 0.89 12.26 4.09
C LEU A 188 1.71 11.49 5.14
N GLN A 189 2.32 12.20 6.10
CA GLN A 189 3.04 11.59 7.20
C GLN A 189 2.17 10.68 8.06
N ARG A 190 0.87 10.99 8.22
CA ARG A 190 -0.07 10.17 8.98
C ARG A 190 -0.73 9.09 8.14
N GLN A 191 -1.06 9.38 6.88
CA GLN A 191 -1.82 8.46 6.03
C GLN A 191 -0.97 7.29 5.51
N TYR A 192 0.27 7.51 5.08
CA TYR A 192 1.09 6.41 4.54
C TYR A 192 1.37 5.29 5.55
N PRO A 193 1.82 5.56 6.80
CA PRO A 193 1.97 4.51 7.81
C PRO A 193 0.67 3.73 8.05
N ARG A 194 -0.46 4.43 8.16
CA ARG A 194 -1.79 3.83 8.36
C ARG A 194 -2.18 2.91 7.21
N ILE A 195 -2.03 3.37 5.97
CA ILE A 195 -2.34 2.60 4.76
C ILE A 195 -1.48 1.34 4.71
N PHE A 196 -0.17 1.46 4.92
CA PHE A 196 0.72 0.30 4.87
C PHE A 196 0.50 -0.66 6.02
N ALA A 197 0.23 -0.18 7.23
CA ALA A 197 -0.12 -1.04 8.37
C ALA A 197 -1.42 -1.81 8.09
N LYS A 198 -2.48 -1.12 7.69
CA LYS A 198 -3.79 -1.72 7.40
C LYS A 198 -3.69 -2.75 6.27
N PHE A 199 -3.10 -2.35 5.14
CA PHE A 199 -2.96 -3.19 3.96
C PHE A 199 -2.20 -4.50 4.27
N ASN A 200 -1.06 -4.41 4.95
CA ASN A 200 -0.25 -5.59 5.21
C ASN A 200 -0.87 -6.47 6.31
N ARG A 201 -1.61 -5.88 7.26
CA ARG A 201 -2.41 -6.63 8.22
C ARG A 201 -3.53 -7.42 7.52
N GLU A 202 -4.29 -6.76 6.64
CA GLU A 202 -5.33 -7.40 5.82
C GLU A 202 -4.75 -8.51 4.95
N LEU A 203 -3.61 -8.27 4.27
CA LEU A 203 -2.90 -9.27 3.48
C LEU A 203 -2.63 -10.54 4.29
N TYR A 204 -2.08 -10.40 5.50
CA TYR A 204 -1.79 -11.54 6.37
C TYR A 204 -3.07 -12.25 6.81
N CYS A 205 -4.08 -11.51 7.26
CA CYS A 205 -5.35 -12.10 7.70
C CYS A 205 -6.18 -12.69 6.54
N TRP A 206 -5.87 -12.34 5.30
CA TRP A 206 -6.45 -12.96 4.11
C TRP A 206 -5.65 -14.14 3.59
N THR A 207 -4.66 -14.66 4.32
CA THR A 207 -3.83 -15.81 3.91
C THR A 207 -4.68 -16.95 3.33
N ASP A 208 -5.76 -17.34 4.00
CA ASP A 208 -6.59 -18.46 3.53
C ASP A 208 -7.28 -18.19 2.17
N ARG A 209 -7.43 -16.93 1.77
CA ARG A 209 -8.05 -16.53 0.49
C ARG A 209 -7.08 -16.66 -0.69
N TRP A 210 -5.79 -16.42 -0.48
CA TRP A 210 -4.80 -16.35 -1.56
C TRP A 210 -3.72 -17.43 -1.52
N TYR A 211 -3.54 -18.15 -0.41
CA TYR A 211 -2.39 -19.07 -0.22
C TYR A 211 -2.25 -20.15 -1.29
N ASP A 212 -3.37 -20.71 -1.77
CA ASP A 212 -3.37 -21.76 -2.79
C ASP A 212 -3.43 -21.21 -4.22
N MET A 213 -3.53 -19.89 -4.39
CA MET A 213 -3.61 -19.30 -5.73
C MET A 213 -2.26 -19.36 -6.42
N THR A 214 -2.28 -19.76 -7.70
CA THR A 214 -1.13 -19.63 -8.58
C THR A 214 -0.95 -18.17 -9.03
N ILE A 215 0.21 -17.85 -9.60
CA ILE A 215 0.42 -16.52 -10.21
C ILE A 215 -0.54 -16.31 -11.38
N GLU A 216 -0.87 -17.36 -12.12
CA GLU A 216 -1.85 -17.32 -13.21
C GLU A 216 -3.26 -16.97 -12.70
N ASP A 217 -3.68 -17.55 -11.56
CA ASP A 217 -4.95 -17.22 -10.92
C ASP A 217 -5.01 -15.75 -10.49
N ILE A 218 -3.92 -15.26 -9.89
CA ILE A 218 -3.80 -13.87 -9.47
C ILE A 218 -3.85 -12.93 -10.67
N LYS A 219 -3.10 -13.21 -11.74
CA LYS A 219 -3.14 -12.41 -12.97
C LYS A 219 -4.54 -12.39 -13.60
N LYS A 220 -5.27 -13.51 -13.53
CA LYS A 220 -6.66 -13.57 -13.97
C LYS A 220 -7.56 -12.67 -13.11
N MET A 221 -7.41 -12.76 -11.79
CA MET A 221 -8.14 -11.89 -10.85
C MET A 221 -7.85 -10.41 -11.06
N GLU A 222 -6.61 -10.02 -11.33
CA GLU A 222 -6.24 -8.62 -11.61
C GLU A 222 -6.92 -8.08 -12.88
N ARG A 223 -7.01 -8.91 -13.93
CA ARG A 223 -7.74 -8.56 -15.16
C ARG A 223 -9.23 -8.37 -14.89
N GLU A 224 -9.84 -9.30 -14.16
CA GLU A 224 -11.26 -9.23 -13.78
C GLU A 224 -11.53 -8.02 -12.89
N ALA A 225 -10.67 -7.76 -11.90
CA ALA A 225 -10.75 -6.61 -11.02
C ALA A 225 -10.64 -5.29 -11.81
N THR A 226 -9.75 -5.20 -12.79
CA THR A 226 -9.61 -3.98 -13.62
C THR A 226 -10.91 -3.61 -14.33
N GLU A 227 -11.61 -4.60 -14.88
CA GLU A 227 -12.90 -4.37 -15.55
C GLU A 227 -14.03 -4.06 -14.56
N GLU A 228 -14.00 -4.65 -13.37
CA GLU A 228 -14.95 -4.36 -12.31
C GLU A 228 -14.78 -2.93 -11.76
N LEU A 229 -13.53 -2.48 -11.53
CA LEU A 229 -13.22 -1.13 -11.04
C LEU A 229 -13.73 -0.04 -12.00
N LYS A 230 -13.62 -0.27 -13.32
CA LYS A 230 -14.17 0.64 -14.33
C LYS A 230 -15.69 0.78 -14.23
N LYS A 231 -16.41 -0.25 -13.79
CA LYS A 231 -17.86 -0.21 -13.58
C LYS A 231 -18.19 0.45 -12.24
N GLN A 232 -17.53 0.02 -11.17
CA GLN A 232 -17.76 0.51 -9.81
C GLN A 232 -17.50 2.02 -9.68
N ILE A 233 -16.55 2.59 -10.41
CA ILE A 233 -16.28 4.03 -10.35
C ILE A 233 -17.49 4.89 -10.77
N ALA A 234 -18.37 4.34 -11.63
CA ALA A 234 -19.59 4.99 -12.09
C ALA A 234 -20.80 4.74 -11.16
N GLU A 235 -20.68 3.83 -10.20
CA GLU A 235 -21.72 3.60 -9.20
C GLU A 235 -21.81 4.80 -8.24
N PRO A 236 -23.02 5.14 -7.75
CA PRO A 236 -23.22 6.30 -6.88
C PRO A 236 -22.70 6.09 -5.45
N GLU A 237 -22.55 4.84 -5.02
CA GLU A 237 -22.15 4.48 -3.67
C GLU A 237 -20.65 4.71 -3.43
N LYS A 238 -20.30 5.42 -2.36
CA LYS A 238 -18.90 5.63 -1.93
C LYS A 238 -18.44 4.51 -1.01
N ARG A 239 -17.20 4.08 -1.18
CA ARG A 239 -16.60 2.96 -0.43
C ARG A 239 -15.20 3.27 0.09
N GLY A 240 -14.78 2.56 1.12
CA GLY A 240 -13.39 2.53 1.59
C GLY A 240 -13.01 3.60 2.61
N THR A 241 -11.71 3.80 2.76
CA THR A 241 -11.07 4.56 3.85
C THR A 241 -11.09 6.06 3.55
N VAL A 242 -11.55 6.85 4.52
CA VAL A 242 -11.51 8.32 4.47
C VAL A 242 -10.31 8.85 5.27
N CYS A 243 -9.65 9.85 4.70
CA CYS A 243 -8.64 10.64 5.38
C CYS A 243 -9.32 11.72 6.22
N ASP A 244 -9.68 11.39 7.45
CA ASP A 244 -10.14 12.39 8.42
C ASP A 244 -8.96 12.93 9.22
N VAL A 245 -9.02 14.21 9.57
CA VAL A 245 -8.00 14.91 10.35
C VAL A 245 -8.34 14.91 11.85
N ASP A 246 -9.54 14.46 12.23
CA ASP A 246 -10.18 14.68 13.54
C ASP A 246 -9.34 14.16 14.73
N ASP A 247 -9.34 14.76 15.92
CA ASP A 247 -10.49 15.33 16.66
C ASP A 247 -10.27 16.77 17.17
N LYS A 248 -11.16 17.69 16.80
CA LYS A 248 -11.73 18.58 17.84
C LYS A 248 -13.13 18.06 18.08
N GLY A 249 -13.32 17.39 19.22
CA GLY A 249 -14.62 17.01 19.69
C GLY A 249 -15.55 18.22 19.64
N THR A 250 -16.53 18.18 18.75
CA THR A 250 -17.78 18.89 18.97
C THR A 250 -18.54 18.07 20.00
N THR A 251 -18.43 18.55 21.24
CA THR A 251 -19.46 18.46 22.27
C THR A 251 -20.86 18.64 21.71
#